data_AF-A0A3G6TCR3-F1
#
_entry.id   AF-A0A3G6TCR3-F1
#
_cell.length_a   1.000
_cell.length_b   1.000
_cell.length_c   1.000
_cell.angle_alpha   90.00
_cell.angle_beta   90.00
_cell.angle_gamma   90.00
#
_symmetry.space_group_name_H-M   'P 1'
#
loop_
_entity.id
_entity.type
_entity.pdbx_description
1 polymer ?
#
loop_
_entity_poly.entity_id
_entity_poly.type
_entity_poly.pdbx_seq_one_letter_code
_entity_poly.pdbx_strand_id
1 'polypeptide(L)'
;MRYIVSFLFVIFSSFATAQELPSPPAMADLSKQRLIDEFIEASHYKEALINYAKEYLELKMFDYSVEPPKQNLTKEQIYTIVKNFNFDDFKISLYSSFSLISEENLNALIRLHKSIGGRLSKNNSVFLITPAIDLNIKNQMDYAIENIK
;
A
#
# COMPACT_ATOMS: atom_id res chain seq x y z
N MET A 1 2.16 29.28 47.79
CA MET A 1 2.79 29.14 46.44
C MET A 1 2.25 27.95 45.63
N ARG A 2 2.02 26.77 46.22
CA ARG A 2 1.56 25.55 45.50
C ARG A 2 0.25 25.72 44.72
N TYR A 3 -0.70 26.50 45.23
CA TYR A 3 -2.01 26.72 44.57
C TYR A 3 -2.00 27.75 43.43
N ILE A 4 -1.04 28.69 43.44
CA ILE A 4 -0.91 29.73 42.38
C ILE A 4 -0.34 29.10 41.10
N VAL A 5 0.62 28.18 41.26
CA VAL A 5 1.23 27.45 40.14
C VAL A 5 0.20 26.54 39.45
N SER A 6 -0.69 25.90 40.22
CA SER A 6 -1.78 25.09 39.66
C SER A 6 -2.83 25.93 38.92
N PHE A 7 -3.11 27.15 39.37
CA PHE A 7 -4.08 28.02 38.71
C PHE A 7 -3.56 28.58 37.38
N LEU A 8 -2.26 28.89 37.30
CA LEU A 8 -1.62 29.31 36.05
C LEU A 8 -1.64 28.21 34.98
N PHE A 9 -1.48 26.93 35.37
CA PHE A 9 -1.46 25.81 34.42
C PHE A 9 -2.79 25.63 33.67
N VAL A 10 -3.93 25.85 34.35
CA VAL A 10 -5.27 25.71 33.76
C VAL A 10 -5.54 26.80 32.71
N ILE A 11 -5.05 28.02 32.94
CA ILE A 11 -5.26 29.14 32.02
C ILE A 11 -4.46 28.97 30.72
N PHE A 12 -3.24 28.41 30.79
CA PHE A 12 -2.44 28.16 29.59
C PHE A 12 -2.98 27.02 28.73
N SER A 13 -3.62 25.99 29.32
CA SER A 13 -4.24 24.91 28.55
C SER A 13 -5.45 25.34 27.71
N SER A 14 -6.15 26.43 28.08
CA SER A 14 -7.25 26.98 27.28
C SER A 14 -6.80 27.75 26.03
N PHE A 15 -5.50 28.06 25.90
CA PHE A 15 -4.93 28.67 24.69
C PHE A 15 -4.24 27.66 23.77
N ALA A 16 -4.30 26.37 24.10
CA ALA A 16 -3.93 25.32 23.17
C ALA A 16 -5.05 25.16 22.14
N THR A 17 -5.04 26.01 21.11
CA THR A 17 -5.74 25.71 19.87
C THR A 17 -5.17 24.39 19.36
N ALA A 18 -5.97 23.33 19.44
CA ALA A 18 -5.75 22.15 18.61
C ALA A 18 -5.65 22.69 17.18
N GLN A 19 -4.49 22.57 16.55
CA GLN A 19 -4.34 22.92 15.15
C GLN A 19 -5.40 22.11 14.41
N GLU A 20 -6.40 22.78 13.83
CA GLU A 20 -7.26 22.21 12.80
C GLU A 20 -6.36 21.92 11.59
N LEU A 21 -5.56 20.86 11.71
CA LEU A 21 -4.97 20.23 10.55
C LEU A 21 -6.16 19.81 9.72
N PRO A 22 -6.31 20.33 8.49
CA PRO A 22 -7.42 19.95 7.64
C PRO A 22 -7.38 18.42 7.55
N SER A 23 -8.53 17.79 7.85
CA SER A 23 -8.69 16.35 7.70
C SER A 23 -8.13 15.96 6.33
N PRO A 24 -7.19 15.01 6.25
CA PRO A 24 -6.68 14.59 4.97
C PRO A 24 -7.87 14.23 4.07
N PRO A 25 -7.91 14.75 2.83
CA PRO A 25 -9.05 14.51 1.97
C PRO A 25 -9.24 12.99 1.78
N ALA A 26 -10.49 12.54 1.90
CA ALA A 26 -10.83 11.13 1.81
C ALA A 26 -10.44 10.50 0.45
N MET A 27 -10.24 11.33 -0.58
CA MET A 27 -9.69 10.95 -1.87
C MET A 27 -8.70 11.99 -2.39
N ALA A 28 -7.74 11.54 -3.20
CA ALA A 28 -6.86 12.40 -3.99
C ALA A 28 -7.69 13.30 -4.92
N ASP A 29 -7.40 14.59 -4.96
CA ASP A 29 -7.90 15.51 -5.99
C ASP A 29 -7.45 15.05 -7.40
N LEU A 30 -8.15 15.47 -8.45
CA LEU A 30 -7.92 15.02 -9.83
C LEU A 30 -6.47 15.26 -10.30
N SER A 31 -5.84 16.36 -9.88
CA SER A 31 -4.42 16.63 -10.15
C SER A 31 -3.52 15.56 -9.51
N LYS A 32 -3.82 15.21 -8.26
CA LYS A 32 -3.11 14.22 -7.48
C LYS A 32 -3.29 12.81 -8.04
N GLN A 33 -4.51 12.45 -8.48
CA GLN A 33 -4.78 11.17 -9.14
C GLN A 33 -3.95 10.99 -10.40
N ARG A 34 -3.85 12.03 -11.25
CA ARG A 34 -3.01 11.99 -12.46
C ARG A 34 -1.54 11.75 -12.14
N LEU A 35 -1.03 12.40 -11.08
CA LEU A 35 0.36 12.21 -10.66
C LEU A 35 0.57 10.79 -10.11
N ILE A 36 -0.42 10.23 -9.41
CA ILE A 36 -0.39 8.83 -8.96
C ILE A 36 -0.42 7.86 -10.15
N ASP A 37 -1.24 8.14 -11.18
CA ASP A 37 -1.26 7.34 -12.41
C ASP A 37 0.09 7.36 -13.13
N GLU A 38 0.73 8.53 -13.22
CA GLU A 38 2.08 8.63 -13.78
C GLU A 38 3.10 7.85 -12.97
N PHE A 39 2.99 7.88 -11.63
CA PHE A 39 3.83 7.06 -10.77
C PHE A 39 3.60 5.55 -10.99
N ILE A 40 2.35 5.12 -11.11
CA ILE A 40 1.99 3.72 -11.37
C ILE A 40 2.65 3.22 -12.66
N GLU A 41 2.57 4.03 -13.72
CA GLU A 41 3.18 3.69 -15.02
C GLU A 41 4.71 3.70 -14.94
N ALA A 42 5.31 4.78 -14.43
CA ALA A 42 6.76 4.94 -14.37
C ALA A 42 7.46 3.85 -13.55
N SER A 43 6.77 3.31 -12.54
CA SER A 43 7.30 2.29 -11.63
C SER A 43 7.02 0.85 -12.07
N HIS A 44 6.28 0.62 -13.16
CA HIS A 44 5.75 -0.72 -13.49
C HIS A 44 5.02 -1.33 -12.30
N TYR A 45 4.19 -0.52 -11.63
CA TYR A 45 3.62 -0.86 -10.33
C TYR A 45 2.73 -2.09 -10.40
N LYS A 46 1.99 -2.24 -11.51
CA LYS A 46 1.11 -3.38 -11.73
C LYS A 46 1.89 -4.69 -11.72
N GLU A 47 2.98 -4.75 -12.47
CA GLU A 47 3.86 -5.92 -12.52
C GLU A 47 4.52 -6.18 -11.16
N ALA A 48 4.98 -5.13 -10.49
CA ALA A 48 5.57 -5.24 -9.14
C ALA A 48 4.57 -5.81 -8.12
N LEU A 49 3.34 -5.29 -8.13
CA LEU A 49 2.26 -5.75 -7.25
C LEU A 49 1.84 -7.20 -7.56
N ILE A 50 1.76 -7.57 -8.83
CA ILE A 50 1.48 -8.95 -9.26
C ILE A 50 2.57 -9.91 -8.78
N ASN A 51 3.84 -9.54 -8.91
CA ASN A 51 4.96 -10.36 -8.42
C ASN A 51 4.89 -10.51 -6.89
N TYR A 52 4.63 -9.42 -6.18
CA TYR A 52 4.44 -9.46 -4.73
C TYR A 52 3.29 -10.38 -4.31
N ALA A 53 2.13 -10.26 -4.96
CA ALA A 53 0.97 -11.11 -4.71
C ALA A 53 1.28 -12.59 -4.99
N LYS A 54 2.01 -12.88 -6.06
CA LYS A 54 2.45 -14.24 -6.39
C LYS A 54 3.37 -14.81 -5.31
N GLU A 55 4.37 -14.05 -4.86
CA GLU A 55 5.27 -14.48 -3.78
C GLU A 55 4.51 -14.73 -2.47
N TYR A 56 3.55 -13.86 -2.13
CA TYR A 56 2.67 -14.06 -0.98
C TYR A 56 1.86 -15.37 -1.07
N LEU A 57 1.29 -15.65 -2.24
CA LEU A 57 0.54 -16.89 -2.47
C LEU A 57 1.44 -18.14 -2.43
N GLU A 58 2.67 -18.05 -2.94
CA GLU A 58 3.66 -19.13 -2.86
C GLU A 58 4.05 -19.43 -1.40
N LEU A 59 4.14 -18.41 -0.54
CA LEU A 59 4.34 -18.61 0.91
C LEU A 59 3.15 -19.33 1.57
N LYS A 60 1.94 -19.13 1.05
CA LYS A 60 0.71 -19.79 1.53
C LYS A 60 0.50 -21.19 0.94
N MET A 61 1.37 -21.62 0.03
CA MET A 61 1.24 -22.90 -0.67
C MET A 61 1.26 -24.10 0.29
N PHE A 62 2.05 -24.03 1.35
CA PHE A 62 2.19 -25.09 2.35
C PHE A 62 1.96 -24.55 3.76
N ASP A 63 1.20 -25.31 4.55
CA ASP A 63 1.10 -25.16 5.99
C ASP A 63 2.19 -25.96 6.68
N TYR A 64 3.19 -25.25 7.19
CA TYR A 64 4.31 -25.83 7.94
C TYR A 64 4.03 -25.96 9.45
N SER A 65 2.82 -25.61 9.91
CA SER A 65 2.44 -25.78 11.32
C SER A 65 2.03 -27.21 11.68
N VAL A 66 1.91 -28.10 10.68
CA VAL A 66 1.55 -29.52 10.81
C VAL A 66 2.64 -30.42 10.23
N GLU A 67 2.74 -31.66 10.73
CA GLU A 67 3.71 -32.66 10.26
C GLU A 67 2.99 -33.92 9.72
N PRO A 68 3.21 -34.31 8.44
CA PRO A 68 3.98 -33.60 7.43
C PRO A 68 3.30 -32.29 6.98
N PRO A 69 4.05 -31.32 6.41
CA PRO A 69 3.47 -30.08 5.89
C PRO A 69 2.32 -30.35 4.92
N LYS A 70 1.23 -29.62 5.09
CA LYS A 70 0.03 -29.79 4.27
C LYS A 70 0.03 -28.80 3.12
N GLN A 71 -0.14 -29.28 1.90
CA GLN A 71 -0.34 -28.41 0.75
C GLN A 71 -1.74 -27.78 0.79
N ASN A 72 -1.80 -26.46 0.83
CA ASN A 72 -3.04 -25.68 0.82
C ASN A 72 -3.39 -25.15 -0.57
N LEU A 73 -2.38 -24.86 -1.41
CA LEU A 73 -2.57 -24.33 -2.76
C LEU A 73 -1.74 -25.11 -3.78
N THR A 74 -2.25 -25.26 -5.00
CA THR A 74 -1.48 -25.74 -6.15
C THR A 74 -0.91 -24.56 -6.94
N LYS A 75 0.10 -24.83 -7.80
CA LYS A 75 0.66 -23.80 -8.69
C LYS A 75 -0.39 -23.29 -9.69
N GLU A 76 -1.30 -24.16 -10.13
CA GLU A 76 -2.42 -23.84 -11.02
C GLU A 76 -3.43 -22.91 -10.33
N GLN A 77 -3.70 -23.14 -9.04
CA GLN A 77 -4.55 -22.26 -8.24
C GLN A 77 -3.91 -20.89 -8.07
N ILE A 78 -2.63 -20.81 -7.71
CA ILE A 78 -1.88 -19.54 -7.61
C ILE A 78 -1.93 -18.78 -8.95
N TYR A 79 -1.66 -19.47 -10.06
CA TYR A 79 -1.73 -18.87 -11.39
C TYR A 79 -3.13 -18.32 -11.69
N THR A 80 -4.18 -19.06 -11.33
CA THR A 80 -5.57 -18.64 -11.53
C THR A 80 -5.92 -17.40 -10.71
N ILE A 81 -5.52 -17.35 -9.44
CA ILE A 81 -5.72 -16.19 -8.56
C ILE A 81 -5.05 -14.94 -9.17
N VAL A 82 -3.76 -15.07 -9.51
CA VAL A 82 -2.98 -13.95 -10.07
C VAL A 82 -3.54 -13.49 -11.41
N LYS A 83 -3.97 -14.42 -12.28
CA LYS A 83 -4.57 -14.09 -13.57
C LYS A 83 -5.89 -13.33 -13.44
N ASN A 84 -6.68 -13.64 -12.42
CA ASN A 84 -7.98 -13.03 -12.16
C ASN A 84 -7.90 -11.74 -11.33
N PHE A 85 -6.69 -11.33 -10.92
CA PHE A 85 -6.50 -10.11 -10.15
C PHE A 85 -6.90 -8.86 -10.96
N ASN A 86 -7.89 -8.12 -10.46
CA ASN A 86 -8.33 -6.87 -11.07
C ASN A 86 -7.52 -5.68 -10.52
N PHE A 87 -6.47 -5.30 -11.25
CA PHE A 87 -5.65 -4.16 -10.89
C PHE A 87 -6.43 -2.85 -10.84
N ASP A 88 -7.41 -2.66 -11.74
CA ASP A 88 -8.15 -1.40 -11.84
C ASP A 88 -9.02 -1.17 -10.59
N ASP A 89 -9.64 -2.23 -10.06
CA ASP A 89 -10.35 -2.16 -8.78
C ASP A 89 -9.38 -1.87 -7.62
N PHE A 90 -8.16 -2.43 -7.68
CA PHE A 90 -7.13 -2.18 -6.68
C PHE A 90 -6.59 -0.74 -6.70
N LYS A 91 -6.66 -0.02 -7.83
CA LYS A 91 -6.17 1.37 -7.94
C LYS A 91 -6.78 2.30 -6.90
N ILE A 92 -7.99 2.03 -6.43
CA ILE A 92 -8.63 2.81 -5.34
C ILE A 92 -7.76 2.79 -4.07
N SER A 93 -7.17 1.63 -3.74
CA SER A 93 -6.23 1.50 -2.61
C SER A 93 -4.96 2.31 -2.82
N LEU A 94 -4.48 2.37 -4.07
CA LEU A 94 -3.30 3.17 -4.44
C LEU A 94 -3.59 4.66 -4.34
N TYR A 95 -4.73 5.11 -4.83
CA TYR A 95 -5.13 6.52 -4.73
C TYR A 95 -5.27 6.97 -3.29
N SER A 96 -5.89 6.14 -2.44
CA SER A 96 -6.01 6.43 -1.01
C SER A 96 -4.65 6.44 -0.31
N SER A 97 -3.77 5.49 -0.62
CA SER A 97 -2.46 5.39 0.04
C SER A 97 -1.47 6.45 -0.40
N PHE A 98 -1.43 6.78 -1.70
CA PHE A 98 -0.49 7.73 -2.26
C PHE A 98 -0.98 9.18 -2.22
N SER A 99 -2.26 9.43 -1.91
CA SER A 99 -2.75 10.79 -1.66
C SER A 99 -2.01 11.48 -0.50
N LEU A 100 -1.55 10.68 0.48
CA LEU A 100 -0.83 11.14 1.67
C LEU A 100 0.62 11.55 1.39
N ILE A 101 1.20 11.13 0.25
CA ILE A 101 2.54 11.54 -0.16
C ILE A 101 2.47 12.97 -0.70
N SER A 102 3.41 13.86 -0.38
CA SER A 102 3.44 15.21 -0.97
C SER A 102 3.64 15.16 -2.49
N GLU A 103 3.19 16.17 -3.24
CA GLU A 103 3.42 16.21 -4.69
C GLU A 103 4.91 16.26 -5.04
N GLU A 104 5.72 16.97 -4.26
CA GLU A 104 7.17 17.01 -4.41
C GLU A 104 7.78 15.61 -4.31
N ASN A 105 7.39 14.85 -3.29
CA ASN A 105 7.89 13.49 -3.08
C ASN A 105 7.40 12.53 -4.17
N LEU A 106 6.15 12.65 -4.61
CA LEU A 106 5.63 11.83 -5.69
C LEU A 106 6.35 12.11 -7.02
N ASN A 107 6.65 13.38 -7.31
CA ASN A 107 7.49 13.76 -8.46
C ASN A 107 8.92 13.22 -8.35
N ALA A 108 9.52 13.24 -7.16
CA ALA A 108 10.85 12.67 -6.93
C ALA A 108 10.84 11.15 -7.18
N LEU A 109 9.82 10.44 -6.70
CA LEU A 109 9.63 9.01 -6.96
C LEU A 109 9.46 8.71 -8.45
N ILE A 110 8.65 9.50 -9.17
CA ILE A 110 8.49 9.36 -10.62
C ILE A 110 9.82 9.52 -11.34
N ARG A 111 10.60 10.57 -11.01
CA ARG A 111 11.93 10.80 -11.61
C ARG A 111 12.88 9.65 -11.34
N LEU A 112 12.91 9.14 -10.11
CA LEU A 112 13.73 7.98 -9.75
C LEU A 112 13.36 6.77 -10.62
N HIS A 113 12.08 6.40 -10.67
CA HIS A 113 11.66 5.22 -11.43
C HIS A 113 11.93 5.40 -12.93
N LYS A 114 11.69 6.58 -13.51
CA LYS A 114 12.06 6.86 -14.91
C LYS A 114 13.56 6.72 -15.16
N SER A 115 14.41 7.18 -14.22
CA SER A 115 15.88 7.11 -14.38
C SER A 115 16.44 5.69 -14.40
N ILE A 116 15.76 4.74 -13.78
CA ILE A 116 16.15 3.32 -13.73
C ILE A 116 15.30 2.42 -14.64
N GLY A 117 14.40 3.00 -15.44
CA GLY A 117 13.45 2.25 -16.26
C GLY A 117 12.49 1.37 -15.44
N GLY A 118 12.15 1.81 -14.23
CA GLY A 118 11.23 1.15 -13.30
C GLY A 118 11.72 -0.19 -12.73
N ARG A 119 13.00 -0.54 -12.92
CA ARG A 119 13.55 -1.85 -12.53
C ARG A 119 14.93 -1.70 -11.87
N LEU A 120 15.22 -2.57 -10.90
CA LEU A 120 16.55 -2.69 -10.28
C LEU A 120 17.45 -3.66 -11.06
N SER A 121 16.86 -4.72 -11.61
CA SER A 121 17.57 -5.72 -12.42
C SER A 121 16.59 -6.46 -13.32
N LYS A 122 17.10 -7.43 -14.08
CA LYS A 122 16.27 -8.32 -14.91
C LYS A 122 15.31 -9.10 -13.99
N ASN A 123 14.02 -8.81 -14.10
CA ASN A 123 12.92 -9.37 -13.31
C ASN A 123 12.81 -8.86 -11.85
N ASN A 124 13.46 -7.75 -11.50
CA ASN A 124 13.31 -7.14 -10.18
C ASN A 124 12.84 -5.69 -10.33
N SER A 125 11.59 -5.42 -9.95
CA SER A 125 11.00 -4.08 -9.97
C SER A 125 11.21 -3.38 -8.63
N VAL A 126 11.42 -2.06 -8.65
CA VAL A 126 11.32 -1.29 -7.40
C VAL A 126 9.85 -1.27 -7.00
N PHE A 127 9.52 -1.77 -5.81
CA PHE A 127 8.16 -1.84 -5.33
C PHE A 127 7.98 -1.00 -4.06
N LEU A 128 7.43 0.21 -4.23
CA LEU A 128 7.06 1.05 -3.10
C LEU A 128 5.72 0.58 -2.53
N ILE A 129 5.75 0.01 -1.33
CA ILE A 129 4.57 -0.49 -0.65
C ILE A 129 4.38 0.25 0.69
N THR A 130 3.14 0.69 0.95
CA THR A 130 2.74 1.20 2.27
C THR A 130 2.06 0.06 3.05
N PRO A 131 1.97 0.16 4.39
CA PRO A 131 1.23 -0.83 5.18
C PRO A 131 -0.22 -1.04 4.73
N ALA A 132 -0.89 0.01 4.25
CA ALA A 132 -2.26 -0.07 3.74
C ALA A 132 -2.33 -0.85 2.42
N ILE A 133 -1.39 -0.61 1.50
CA ILE A 133 -1.30 -1.36 0.24
C ILE A 133 -1.01 -2.83 0.53
N ASP A 134 -0.06 -3.10 1.43
CA ASP A 134 0.30 -4.46 1.87
C ASP A 134 -0.91 -5.22 2.41
N LEU A 135 -1.63 -4.61 3.35
CA LEU A 135 -2.81 -5.22 3.94
C LEU A 135 -3.90 -5.46 2.89
N ASN A 136 -4.16 -4.48 2.03
CA ASN A 136 -5.23 -4.59 1.03
C ASN A 136 -4.95 -5.69 0.00
N ILE A 137 -3.70 -5.80 -0.49
CA ILE A 137 -3.38 -6.86 -1.46
C ILE A 137 -3.45 -8.23 -0.80
N LYS A 138 -2.95 -8.39 0.43
CA LYS A 138 -3.04 -9.65 1.19
C LYS A 138 -4.48 -10.07 1.44
N ASN A 139 -5.34 -9.13 1.86
CA ASN A 139 -6.76 -9.40 2.06
C ASN A 139 -7.46 -9.85 0.77
N GLN A 140 -7.14 -9.23 -0.37
CA GLN A 140 -7.68 -9.66 -1.65
C GLN A 140 -7.18 -11.06 -2.06
N MET A 141 -5.91 -11.38 -1.79
CA MET A 141 -5.36 -12.70 -2.06
C MET A 141 -5.96 -13.77 -1.15
N ASP A 142 -6.09 -13.49 0.15
CA ASP A 142 -6.71 -14.40 1.12
C ASP A 142 -8.20 -14.64 0.77
N TYR A 143 -8.94 -13.60 0.39
CA TYR A 143 -10.30 -13.76 -0.13
C TYR A 143 -10.33 -14.62 -1.40
N ALA A 144 -9.39 -14.43 -2.33
CA ALA A 144 -9.33 -15.24 -3.54
C ALA A 144 -8.99 -16.71 -3.24
N ILE A 145 -8.14 -16.98 -2.24
CA ILE A 145 -7.86 -18.34 -1.74
C ILE A 145 -9.14 -18.99 -1.20
N GLU A 146 -9.94 -18.27 -0.40
CA GLU A 146 -11.18 -18.81 0.16
C GLU A 146 -12.24 -19.13 -0.91
N ASN A 147 -12.16 -18.46 -2.06
CA ASN A 147 -13.15 -18.56 -3.14
C ASN A 147 -12.66 -19.37 -4.36
N ILE A 148 -11.46 -19.95 -4.30
CA ILE A 148 -10.97 -20.80 -5.40
C ILE A 148 -11.62 -22.17 -5.31
N LYS A 149 -12.35 -22.54 -6.37
CA LYS A 149 -13.02 -23.84 -6.50
C LYS A 149 -12.11 -24.88 -7.14
#